data_AF-A0A8H6F5U8-F1
#
_entry.id   AF-A0A8H6F5U8-F1
#
_cell.length_a   1.000
_cell.length_b   1.000
_cell.length_c   1.000
_cell.angle_alpha   90.00
_cell.angle_beta   90.00
_cell.angle_gamma   90.00
#
_symmetry.space_group_name_H-M   'P 1'
#
loop_
_entity.id
_entity.type
_entity.pdbx_description
1 polymer ?
#
loop_
_entity_poly.entity_id
_entity_poly.type
_entity_poly.pdbx_seq_one_letter_code
_entity_poly.pdbx_strand_id
1 'polypeptide(L)'
;MDSVEIDQINNIEKEIDEIKADIALIEKDLTSNQLQKQQLQEEIEALVLEQQKQAQDKTKESPVPSGPDDMDIEIPEIIKHNYFDPSIQKYFQQSTSPSNQSSLPENATTKIASSQLKPINDLELKENVLYENIFRMFGITAFPINQYLFKNNDDPNEQILGLRFDLYSNFTKRFQQPHYCILRKLPFEKNDSILYNWIVYKHTLPSYIPIDEYSKILNENDNENDNGNQNNSLFKFAESIQLTLTKTQYKLDKFNQLLRFNKNQFGLDKDEAIFINLDCDLLGQRILLNLSHNSKTQIKKTQMMGVELICSNDLIEVIHFNNFPDIIHSNQLLICQTILQNSKINDLIKNFRKVIQILVKYKVIE
;
A
#
# COMPACT_ATOMS: atom_id res chain seq x y z
N MET A 1 -23.52 32.20 55.19
CA MET A 1 -22.98 31.19 54.25
C MET A 1 -24.09 30.98 53.25
N ASP A 2 -23.89 31.58 52.08
CA ASP A 2 -24.94 31.80 51.09
C ASP A 2 -25.22 30.50 50.34
N SER A 3 -26.48 30.26 49.94
CA SER A 3 -26.89 28.99 49.32
C SER A 3 -26.08 28.61 48.07
N VAL A 4 -25.48 29.61 47.41
CA VAL A 4 -24.62 29.47 46.23
C VAL A 4 -23.28 28.79 46.57
N GLU A 5 -22.72 29.00 47.76
CA GLU A 5 -21.46 28.35 48.18
C GLU A 5 -21.68 26.87 48.51
N ILE A 6 -22.85 26.53 49.06
CA ILE A 6 -23.22 25.15 49.40
C ILE A 6 -23.42 24.32 48.13
N ASP A 7 -24.07 24.89 47.11
CA ASP A 7 -24.28 24.22 45.83
C ASP A 7 -22.97 23.97 45.07
N GLN A 8 -22.00 24.90 45.16
CA GLN A 8 -20.68 24.71 44.57
C GLN A 8 -19.87 23.62 45.28
N ILE A 9 -19.92 23.55 46.61
CA ILE A 9 -19.27 22.50 47.39
C ILE A 9 -19.86 21.13 47.03
N ASN A 10 -21.18 21.02 46.97
CA ASN A 10 -21.85 19.76 46.59
C ASN A 10 -21.49 19.29 45.17
N ASN A 11 -21.29 20.23 44.24
CA ASN A 11 -20.92 19.88 42.87
C ASN A 11 -19.46 19.41 42.78
N ILE A 12 -18.56 20.02 43.54
CA ILE A 12 -17.15 19.60 43.65
C ILE A 12 -17.05 18.23 44.34
N GLU A 13 -17.82 17.98 45.39
CA GLU A 13 -17.87 16.68 46.05
C GLU A 13 -18.30 15.57 45.10
N LYS A 14 -19.29 15.85 44.23
CA LYS A 14 -19.73 14.93 43.19
C LYS A 14 -18.65 14.65 42.15
N GLU A 15 -17.94 15.68 41.67
CA GLU A 15 -16.83 15.51 40.73
C GLU A 15 -15.68 14.69 41.35
N ILE A 16 -15.38 14.89 42.64
CA ILE A 16 -14.38 14.12 43.36
C ILE A 16 -14.77 12.63 43.43
N ASP A 17 -16.05 12.32 43.66
CA ASP A 17 -16.52 10.94 43.72
C ASP A 17 -16.53 10.26 42.34
N GLU A 18 -16.83 10.99 41.28
CA GLU A 18 -16.70 10.51 39.89
C GLU A 18 -15.24 10.21 39.53
N ILE A 19 -14.32 11.12 39.86
CA ILE A 19 -12.87 10.91 39.63
C ILE A 19 -12.35 9.71 40.43
N LYS A 20 -12.80 9.50 41.67
CA LYS A 20 -12.42 8.32 42.47
C LYS A 20 -12.93 7.02 41.85
N ALA A 21 -14.13 7.04 41.28
CA ALA A 21 -14.69 5.87 40.58
C ALA A 21 -13.84 5.52 39.34
N ASP A 22 -13.43 6.52 38.57
CA ASP A 22 -12.56 6.34 37.39
C ASP A 22 -11.18 5.80 37.78
N ILE A 23 -10.58 6.31 38.85
CA ILE A 23 -9.30 5.80 39.37
C ILE A 23 -9.41 4.31 39.73
N ALA A 24 -10.47 3.91 40.44
CA ALA A 24 -10.68 2.52 40.81
C ALA A 24 -10.86 1.60 39.58
N LEU A 25 -11.47 2.12 38.50
CA LEU A 25 -11.65 1.42 37.24
C LEU A 25 -10.31 1.23 36.51
N ILE A 26 -9.48 2.28 36.47
CA ILE A 26 -8.14 2.25 35.89
C ILE A 26 -7.22 1.30 36.66
N GLU A 27 -7.27 1.28 38.00
CA GLU A 27 -6.48 0.36 38.83
C GLU A 27 -6.87 -1.11 38.57
N LYS A 28 -8.16 -1.38 38.38
CA LYS A 28 -8.64 -2.70 37.99
C LYS A 28 -8.14 -3.12 36.60
N ASP A 29 -8.14 -2.22 35.63
CA ASP A 29 -7.62 -2.50 34.29
C ASP A 29 -6.09 -2.70 34.30
N LEU A 30 -5.38 -1.93 35.13
CA LEU A 30 -3.93 -2.04 35.29
C LEU A 30 -3.53 -3.39 35.90
N THR A 31 -4.27 -3.85 36.92
CA THR A 31 -4.06 -5.18 37.52
C THR A 31 -4.40 -6.32 36.56
N SER A 32 -5.49 -6.20 35.80
CA SER A 32 -5.82 -7.17 34.74
C SER A 32 -4.75 -7.25 33.66
N ASN A 33 -4.21 -6.12 33.22
CA ASN A 33 -3.13 -6.08 32.23
C ASN A 33 -1.80 -6.62 32.77
N GLN A 34 -1.49 -6.36 34.04
CA GLN A 34 -0.31 -6.96 34.69
C GLN A 34 -0.42 -8.48 34.77
N LEU A 35 -1.61 -9.00 35.07
CA LEU A 35 -1.86 -10.45 35.09
C LEU A 35 -1.70 -11.06 33.69
N GLN A 36 -2.26 -10.41 32.66
CA GLN A 36 -2.13 -10.88 31.28
C GLN A 36 -0.67 -10.87 30.80
N LYS A 37 0.12 -9.86 31.21
CA LYS A 37 1.55 -9.81 30.94
C LYS A 37 2.31 -10.97 31.60
N GLN A 38 1.99 -11.33 32.84
CA GLN A 38 2.59 -12.47 33.52
C GLN A 38 2.25 -13.80 32.82
N GLN A 39 0.99 -14.00 32.43
CA GLN A 39 0.56 -15.19 31.70
C GLN A 39 1.31 -15.36 30.36
N LEU A 40 1.47 -14.27 29.61
CA LEU A 40 2.21 -14.29 28.35
C LEU A 40 3.71 -14.55 28.56
N GLN A 41 4.30 -14.05 29.65
CA GLN A 41 5.71 -14.36 29.98
C GLN A 41 5.90 -15.84 30.32
N GLU A 42 4.98 -16.43 31.09
CA GLU A 42 5.00 -17.87 31.39
C GLU A 42 4.81 -18.72 30.12
N GLU A 43 3.94 -18.30 29.20
CA GLU A 43 3.73 -18.98 27.92
C GLU A 43 4.97 -18.91 27.01
N ILE A 44 5.64 -17.75 26.95
CA ILE A 44 6.90 -17.59 26.21
C ILE A 44 7.99 -18.49 26.82
N GLU A 45 8.13 -18.53 28.14
CA GLU A 45 9.10 -19.40 28.81
C GLU A 45 8.82 -20.88 28.54
N ALA A 46 7.55 -21.30 28.56
CA ALA A 46 7.14 -22.66 28.24
C ALA A 46 7.48 -23.04 26.79
N LEU A 47 7.22 -22.16 25.82
CA LEU A 47 7.52 -22.39 24.40
C LEU A 47 9.03 -22.43 24.13
N VAL A 48 9.83 -21.61 24.84
CA VAL A 48 11.29 -21.66 24.76
C VAL A 48 11.82 -22.99 25.31
N LEU A 49 11.26 -23.47 26.43
CA LEU A 49 11.65 -24.76 27.02
C LEU A 49 11.24 -25.93 26.12
N GLU A 50 10.11 -25.84 25.44
CA GLU A 50 9.62 -26.86 24.51
C GLU A 50 10.47 -26.91 23.23
N GLN A 51 10.90 -25.77 22.69
CA GLN A 51 11.88 -25.71 21.60
C GLN A 51 13.24 -26.33 22.00
N GLN A 52 13.70 -26.07 23.22
CA GLN A 52 14.96 -26.66 23.71
C GLN A 52 14.87 -28.19 23.86
N LYS A 53 13.71 -28.73 24.27
CA LYS A 53 13.49 -30.19 24.32
C LYS A 53 13.41 -30.82 22.93
N GLN A 54 12.75 -30.17 21.97
CA GLN A 54 12.69 -30.65 20.59
C GLN A 54 14.05 -30.63 19.88
N ALA A 55 14.99 -29.78 20.30
CA ALA A 55 16.35 -29.76 19.80
C ALA A 55 17.22 -30.92 20.35
N GLN A 56 16.89 -31.48 21.52
CA GLN A 56 17.64 -32.61 22.09
C GLN A 56 17.22 -33.99 21.55
N ASP A 57 15.96 -34.18 21.13
CA ASP A 57 15.46 -35.48 20.63
C ASP A 57 15.85 -35.82 19.17
N LYS A 58 16.53 -34.91 18.45
CA LYS A 58 16.98 -35.12 17.05
C LYS A 58 18.40 -35.69 16.88
N THR A 59 19.02 -36.24 17.92
CA THR A 59 20.35 -36.88 17.83
C THR A 59 20.30 -38.40 17.97
N LYS A 60 19.93 -39.11 16.88
CA LYS A 60 20.34 -40.50 16.59
C LYS A 60 19.85 -40.95 15.19
N GLU A 61 20.64 -40.61 14.15
CA GLU A 61 20.99 -41.44 12.98
C GLU A 61 21.82 -40.60 11.96
N SER A 62 22.97 -41.14 11.53
CA SER A 62 24.13 -40.50 10.85
C SER A 62 24.00 -40.34 9.30
N PRO A 63 25.02 -39.90 8.51
CA PRO A 63 26.26 -39.13 8.75
C PRO A 63 26.46 -37.89 7.81
N VAL A 64 27.48 -37.10 8.15
CA VAL A 64 27.86 -35.73 7.75
C VAL A 64 28.48 -35.58 6.33
N PRO A 65 28.37 -34.40 5.69
CA PRO A 65 29.59 -33.69 5.26
C PRO A 65 29.65 -32.22 5.72
N SER A 66 30.77 -31.91 6.37
CA SER A 66 31.45 -30.65 6.74
C SER A 66 30.88 -29.26 6.34
N GLY A 67 30.57 -28.45 7.38
CA GLY A 67 30.54 -26.96 7.45
C GLY A 67 29.38 -26.25 6.72
N PRO A 68 28.80 -25.12 7.20
CA PRO A 68 29.48 -24.00 7.89
C PRO A 68 28.71 -23.38 9.09
N ASP A 69 29.46 -22.58 9.86
CA ASP A 69 29.14 -21.32 10.54
C ASP A 69 27.82 -21.14 11.30
N ASP A 70 27.99 -20.74 12.57
CA ASP A 70 27.04 -19.92 13.33
C ASP A 70 26.49 -18.81 12.41
N MET A 71 25.25 -18.96 11.96
CA MET A 71 24.52 -17.86 11.36
C MET A 71 24.10 -16.94 12.50
N ASP A 72 25.03 -16.05 12.86
CA ASP A 72 24.70 -14.75 13.42
C ASP A 72 23.53 -14.20 12.59
N ILE A 73 22.37 -14.06 13.22
CA ILE A 73 21.24 -13.34 12.62
C ILE A 73 21.70 -11.89 12.57
N GLU A 74 22.38 -11.51 11.49
CA GLU A 74 22.65 -10.11 11.15
C GLU A 74 21.29 -9.42 10.97
N ILE A 75 20.81 -8.82 12.05
CA ILE A 75 19.78 -7.79 12.00
C ILE A 75 20.38 -6.70 11.11
N PRO A 76 19.81 -6.40 9.92
CA PRO A 76 20.36 -5.38 9.04
C PRO A 76 20.45 -4.06 9.79
N GLU A 77 21.58 -3.37 9.70
CA GLU A 77 21.72 -2.06 10.31
C GLU A 77 20.58 -1.15 9.85
N ILE A 78 19.93 -0.47 10.80
CA ILE A 78 18.91 0.54 10.53
C ILE A 78 19.52 1.55 9.57
N ILE A 79 18.84 1.73 8.43
CA ILE A 79 19.26 2.66 7.38
C ILE A 79 19.38 4.06 7.97
N LYS A 80 20.61 4.59 8.01
CA LYS A 80 20.92 5.94 8.49
C LYS A 80 20.79 6.94 7.34
N HIS A 81 20.43 8.19 7.64
CA HIS A 81 20.39 9.30 6.67
C HIS A 81 21.74 9.56 5.97
N ASN A 82 22.83 8.95 6.44
CA ASN A 82 24.16 9.04 5.83
C ASN A 82 24.30 8.19 4.56
N TYR A 83 23.26 7.44 4.16
CA TYR A 83 23.23 6.66 2.91
C TYR A 83 22.64 7.44 1.72
N PHE A 84 22.26 8.71 1.90
CA PHE A 84 21.86 9.58 0.79
C PHE A 84 23.08 10.09 0.01
N ASP A 85 22.89 10.32 -1.30
CA ASP A 85 23.89 10.95 -2.16
C ASP A 85 24.26 12.35 -1.62
N PRO A 86 25.56 12.73 -1.56
CA PRO A 86 26.00 14.06 -1.13
C PRO A 86 25.27 15.22 -1.83
N SER A 87 24.85 15.03 -3.08
CA SER A 87 24.13 16.03 -3.88
C SER A 87 22.71 16.32 -3.38
N ILE A 88 22.05 15.35 -2.74
CA ILE A 88 20.70 15.50 -2.16
C ILE A 88 20.72 15.68 -0.64
N GLN A 89 21.87 15.46 0.01
CA GLN A 89 22.05 15.61 1.45
C GLN A 89 21.60 16.98 1.98
N LYS A 90 21.80 18.05 1.19
CA LYS A 90 21.39 19.43 1.52
C LYS A 90 19.88 19.62 1.74
N TYR A 91 19.04 18.73 1.22
CA TYR A 91 17.58 18.78 1.42
C TYR A 91 17.14 18.16 2.75
N PHE A 92 18.04 17.43 3.43
CA PHE A 92 17.76 16.69 4.66
C PHE A 92 18.59 17.17 5.86
N GLN A 93 19.51 18.11 5.65
CA GLN A 93 20.19 18.80 6.73
C GLN A 93 19.17 19.74 7.41
N GLN A 94 18.74 19.37 8.62
CA GLN A 94 18.06 20.31 9.50
C GLN A 94 18.93 21.56 9.63
N SER A 95 18.34 22.73 9.40
CA SER A 95 19.01 24.02 9.60
C SER A 95 19.43 24.13 11.07
N THR A 96 20.66 23.76 11.37
CA THR A 96 21.25 23.90 12.69
C THR A 96 21.56 25.38 12.90
N SER A 97 20.76 26.03 13.73
CA SER A 97 21.16 27.26 14.42
C SER A 97 22.51 27.03 15.12
N PRO A 98 23.46 27.98 15.07
CA PRO A 98 24.81 27.75 15.56
C PRO A 98 24.82 27.82 17.10
N SER A 99 24.97 26.67 17.76
CA SER A 99 25.41 26.62 19.15
C SER A 99 26.86 26.15 19.20
N ASN A 100 27.72 27.06 19.66
CA ASN A 100 29.13 26.86 20.00
C ASN A 100 29.39 25.54 20.76
N GLN A 101 30.44 24.80 20.37
CA GLN A 101 31.42 24.23 21.31
C GLN A 101 32.64 23.60 20.59
N SER A 102 33.75 24.33 20.66
CA SER A 102 35.14 23.94 20.98
C SER A 102 35.74 22.60 20.49
N SER A 103 36.76 22.77 19.64
CA SER A 103 38.06 22.08 19.51
C SER A 103 38.53 21.04 20.56
N LEU A 104 38.85 19.82 20.06
CA LEU A 104 40.06 18.93 20.23
C LEU A 104 40.59 18.56 21.65
N PRO A 105 41.36 17.44 21.87
CA PRO A 105 42.14 16.64 20.90
C PRO A 105 42.10 15.09 21.04
N GLU A 106 42.74 14.45 20.06
CA GLU A 106 43.07 13.02 19.93
C GLU A 106 44.00 12.46 21.05
N ASN A 107 43.80 11.16 21.33
CA ASN A 107 44.76 10.10 21.73
C ASN A 107 44.41 9.38 23.05
N ALA A 108 43.87 8.16 22.94
CA ALA A 108 44.21 7.00 23.79
C ALA A 108 43.49 5.70 23.35
N THR A 109 44.24 4.86 22.64
CA THR A 109 44.39 3.40 22.87
C THR A 109 43.15 2.53 23.15
N THR A 110 42.80 1.73 22.13
CA THR A 110 42.29 0.35 22.17
C THR A 110 41.90 -0.22 23.55
N LYS A 111 40.60 -0.20 23.83
CA LYS A 111 39.88 -1.34 24.41
C LYS A 111 38.59 -1.53 23.64
N ILE A 112 38.43 -2.73 23.09
CA ILE A 112 37.20 -3.23 22.48
C ILE A 112 36.14 -3.24 23.58
N ALA A 113 35.42 -2.13 23.71
CA ALA A 113 34.21 -2.04 24.47
C ALA A 113 33.13 -2.68 23.59
N SER A 114 32.70 -3.87 23.99
CA SER A 114 31.43 -4.47 23.61
C SER A 114 30.39 -3.37 23.39
N SER A 115 30.01 -3.23 22.13
CA SER A 115 28.90 -2.45 21.59
C SER A 115 27.85 -2.09 22.64
N GLN A 116 28.00 -0.92 23.24
CA GLN A 116 26.86 -0.17 23.72
C GLN A 116 26.09 0.27 22.47
N LEU A 117 25.29 -0.64 21.92
CA LEU A 117 24.06 -0.25 21.24
C LEU A 117 23.30 0.56 22.28
N LYS A 118 23.47 1.89 22.25
CA LYS A 118 22.56 2.78 22.99
C LYS A 118 21.17 2.32 22.58
N PRO A 119 20.25 2.06 23.53
CA PRO A 119 18.87 1.82 23.17
C PRO A 119 18.46 3.03 22.35
N ILE A 120 18.29 2.83 21.04
CA ILE A 120 17.70 3.84 20.17
C ILE A 120 16.43 4.22 20.89
N ASN A 121 16.29 5.50 21.21
CA ASN A 121 15.20 5.97 22.02
C ASN A 121 13.92 5.50 21.33
N ASP A 122 13.22 4.50 21.87
CA ASP A 122 12.12 3.80 21.19
C ASP A 122 11.07 4.79 20.67
N LEU A 123 10.97 5.95 21.31
CA LEU A 123 10.14 7.07 20.90
C LEU A 123 10.59 7.70 19.56
N GLU A 124 11.88 7.99 19.40
CA GLU A 124 12.44 8.58 18.16
C GLU A 124 12.29 7.61 16.98
N LEU A 125 12.51 6.31 17.21
CA LEU A 125 12.27 5.28 16.19
C LEU A 125 10.78 5.21 15.81
N LYS A 126 9.88 5.23 16.79
CA LYS A 126 8.42 5.25 16.55
C LYS A 126 7.99 6.49 15.79
N GLU A 127 8.51 7.66 16.14
CA GLU A 127 8.23 8.93 15.45
C GLU A 127 8.71 8.89 14.00
N ASN A 128 9.93 8.41 13.75
CA ASN A 128 10.47 8.26 12.40
C ASN A 128 9.64 7.32 11.53
N VAL A 129 9.16 6.20 12.08
CA VAL A 129 8.25 5.27 11.38
C VAL A 129 6.90 5.93 11.09
N LEU A 130 6.37 6.75 11.99
CA LEU A 130 5.11 7.47 11.75
C LEU A 130 5.28 8.52 10.65
N TYR A 131 6.37 9.27 10.64
CA TYR A 131 6.68 10.21 9.55
C TYR A 131 6.82 9.49 8.21
N GLU A 132 7.55 8.37 8.17
CA GLU A 132 7.66 7.54 6.97
C GLU A 132 6.29 7.12 6.45
N ASN A 133 5.40 6.65 7.34
CA ASN A 133 4.05 6.25 6.95
C ASN A 133 3.24 7.43 6.39
N ILE A 134 3.37 8.64 6.95
CA ILE A 134 2.73 9.84 6.40
C ILE A 134 3.26 10.13 4.99
N PHE A 135 4.58 10.06 4.77
CA PHE A 135 5.16 10.27 3.44
C PHE A 135 4.71 9.19 2.44
N ARG A 136 4.53 7.95 2.89
CA ARG A 136 4.01 6.86 2.05
C ARG A 136 2.55 7.02 1.65
N MET A 137 1.76 7.79 2.39
CA MET A 137 0.38 8.10 2.00
C MET A 137 0.28 8.92 0.72
N PHE A 138 1.35 9.60 0.29
CA PHE A 138 1.40 10.31 -0.99
C PHE A 138 1.47 9.37 -2.21
N GLY A 139 1.70 8.07 -1.98
CA GLY A 139 1.60 7.02 -2.99
C GLY A 139 2.88 6.72 -3.76
N ILE A 140 3.84 7.65 -3.80
CA ILE A 140 5.18 7.42 -4.38
C ILE A 140 6.22 7.75 -3.31
N THR A 141 7.11 6.81 -3.01
CA THR A 141 8.24 7.06 -2.12
C THR A 141 9.53 6.45 -2.66
N ALA A 142 10.64 7.14 -2.41
CA ALA A 142 11.96 6.62 -2.65
C ALA A 142 12.55 6.09 -1.34
N PHE A 143 13.25 4.97 -1.40
CA PHE A 143 13.97 4.40 -0.27
C PHE A 143 15.36 3.94 -0.70
N PRO A 144 16.39 4.15 0.14
CA PRO A 144 17.72 3.68 -0.15
C PRO A 144 17.77 2.15 -0.01
N ILE A 145 18.61 1.53 -0.83
CA ILE A 145 18.90 0.10 -0.75
C ILE A 145 20.35 -0.06 -0.34
N ASN A 146 20.61 -1.06 0.51
CA ASN A 146 21.96 -1.35 0.94
C ASN A 146 22.85 -1.70 -0.27
N GLN A 147 23.71 -0.76 -0.65
CA GLN A 147 24.68 -0.89 -1.75
C GLN A 147 25.68 -2.03 -1.55
N TYR A 148 25.94 -2.44 -0.29
CA TYR A 148 26.85 -3.55 0.01
C TYR A 148 26.36 -4.89 -0.55
N LEU A 149 25.05 -5.05 -0.78
CA LEU A 149 24.46 -6.24 -1.41
C LEU A 149 24.77 -6.36 -2.91
N PHE A 150 25.34 -5.32 -3.52
CA PHE A 150 25.57 -5.23 -4.96
C PHE A 150 27.06 -5.05 -5.32
N LYS A 151 27.94 -5.17 -4.32
CA LYS A 151 29.41 -5.06 -4.41
C LYS A 151 30.12 -6.20 -5.15
N ASN A 152 29.52 -6.71 -6.23
CA ASN A 152 30.22 -7.61 -7.15
C ASN A 152 30.92 -6.86 -8.29
N ASN A 153 30.87 -5.53 -8.32
CA ASN A 153 31.56 -4.69 -9.30
C ASN A 153 32.42 -3.64 -8.56
N ASP A 154 33.68 -3.51 -8.98
CA ASP A 154 34.69 -2.58 -8.46
C ASP A 154 34.38 -1.07 -8.68
N ASP A 155 33.13 -0.69 -8.97
CA ASP A 155 32.75 0.69 -9.25
C ASP A 155 32.17 1.38 -7.99
N PRO A 156 32.92 2.31 -7.35
CA PRO A 156 32.44 3.07 -6.19
C PRO A 156 31.26 4.00 -6.51
N ASN A 157 30.91 4.20 -7.79
CA ASN A 157 29.82 5.06 -8.23
C ASN A 157 28.53 4.27 -8.56
N GLU A 158 28.50 2.96 -8.34
CA GLU A 158 27.30 2.15 -8.52
C GLU A 158 26.24 2.52 -7.46
N GLN A 159 25.22 3.28 -7.89
CA GLN A 159 24.12 3.72 -7.03
C GLN A 159 22.85 2.92 -7.30
N ILE A 160 22.12 2.60 -6.23
CA ILE A 160 20.87 1.86 -6.29
C ILE A 160 19.79 2.62 -5.52
N LEU A 161 18.64 2.77 -6.16
CA LEU A 161 17.50 3.47 -5.61
C LEU A 161 16.26 2.57 -5.66
N GLY A 162 15.58 2.42 -4.54
CA GLY A 162 14.27 1.79 -4.48
C GLY A 162 13.18 2.85 -4.65
N LEU A 163 12.20 2.55 -5.50
CA LEU A 163 10.93 3.25 -5.59
C LEU A 163 9.82 2.32 -5.12
N ARG A 164 8.90 2.88 -4.33
CA ARG A 164 7.71 2.21 -3.81
C ARG A 164 6.47 2.97 -4.25
N PHE A 165 5.51 2.23 -4.80
CA PHE A 165 4.21 2.72 -5.25
C PHE A 165 3.14 2.12 -4.35
N ASP A 166 2.53 2.94 -3.50
CA ASP A 166 1.41 2.57 -2.64
C ASP A 166 0.10 3.07 -3.30
N LEU A 167 -0.88 2.16 -3.46
CA LEU A 167 -2.18 2.48 -4.07
C LEU A 167 -3.27 2.38 -3.03
N TYR A 168 -4.10 3.42 -2.89
CA TYR A 168 -5.26 3.40 -2.02
C TYR A 168 -6.51 3.00 -2.80
N SER A 169 -7.19 1.92 -2.39
CA SER A 169 -8.50 1.57 -2.96
C SER A 169 -9.60 2.32 -2.24
N ASN A 170 -10.34 3.13 -2.99
CA ASN A 170 -11.53 3.82 -2.54
C ASN A 170 -12.71 2.88 -2.27
N PHE A 171 -12.68 1.67 -2.83
CA PHE A 171 -13.71 0.66 -2.59
C PHE A 171 -13.49 -0.06 -1.26
N THR A 172 -12.29 -0.59 -1.00
CA THR A 172 -11.97 -1.32 0.24
C THR A 172 -11.56 -0.41 1.39
N LYS A 173 -11.29 0.88 1.12
CA LYS A 173 -10.79 1.88 2.08
C LYS A 173 -9.44 1.50 2.70
N ARG A 174 -8.60 0.80 1.95
CA ARG A 174 -7.29 0.31 2.40
C ARG A 174 -6.24 0.49 1.30
N PHE A 175 -4.99 0.61 1.74
CA PHE A 175 -3.85 0.50 0.83
C PHE A 175 -3.74 -0.94 0.31
N GLN A 176 -3.50 -1.06 -0.98
CA GLN A 176 -3.21 -2.33 -1.66
C GLN A 176 -1.76 -2.73 -1.38
N GLN A 177 -1.41 -3.95 -1.81
CA GLN A 177 -0.02 -4.38 -1.78
C GLN A 177 0.84 -3.40 -2.61
N PRO A 178 1.96 -2.90 -2.06
CA PRO A 178 2.83 -1.96 -2.77
C PRO A 178 3.51 -2.62 -3.96
N HIS A 179 3.74 -1.82 -5.01
CA HIS A 179 4.66 -2.21 -6.07
C HIS A 179 6.03 -1.57 -5.86
N TYR A 180 7.08 -2.26 -6.28
CA TYR A 180 8.45 -1.83 -6.14
C TYR A 180 9.10 -1.71 -7.52
N CYS A 181 9.97 -0.72 -7.69
CA CYS A 181 10.84 -0.57 -8.83
C CYS A 181 12.24 -0.22 -8.32
N ILE A 182 13.23 -1.04 -8.66
CA ILE A 182 14.61 -0.86 -8.27
C ILE A 182 15.36 -0.29 -9.46
N LEU A 183 15.93 0.88 -9.27
CA LEU A 183 16.77 1.55 -10.25
C LEU A 183 18.23 1.32 -9.94
N ARG A 184 19.03 1.09 -10.98
CA ARG A 184 20.48 0.95 -10.90
C ARG A 184 21.10 2.00 -11.80
N LYS A 185 22.08 2.73 -11.28
CA LYS A 185 22.87 3.68 -12.04
C LYS A 185 24.03 2.94 -12.69
N LEU A 186 24.10 2.95 -14.02
CA LEU A 186 25.15 2.27 -14.78
C LEU A 186 26.02 3.28 -15.53
N PRO A 187 27.35 3.09 -15.53
CA PRO A 187 28.25 3.88 -16.36
C PRO A 187 28.06 3.52 -17.84
N PHE A 188 28.19 4.51 -18.71
CA PHE A 188 28.32 4.33 -20.15
C PHE A 188 29.30 5.36 -20.71
N GLU A 189 30.07 4.96 -21.72
CA GLU A 189 31.06 5.82 -22.36
C GLU A 189 30.43 6.56 -23.55
N LYS A 190 30.62 7.88 -23.60
CA LYS A 190 30.26 8.72 -24.75
C LYS A 190 31.30 9.82 -24.91
N ASN A 191 31.90 9.93 -26.09
CA ASN A 191 32.91 10.95 -26.41
C ASN A 191 34.05 11.03 -25.37
N ASP A 192 34.67 9.88 -25.06
CA ASP A 192 35.76 9.75 -24.08
C ASP A 192 35.42 10.24 -22.65
N SER A 193 34.13 10.40 -22.34
CA SER A 193 33.62 10.75 -21.01
C SER A 193 32.73 9.62 -20.48
N ILE A 194 32.90 9.30 -19.19
CA ILE A 194 32.00 8.36 -18.48
C ILE A 194 30.79 9.14 -18.01
N LEU A 195 29.63 8.80 -18.57
CA LEU A 195 28.32 9.29 -18.15
C LEU A 195 27.58 8.18 -17.40
N TYR A 196 26.54 8.55 -16.67
CA TYR A 196 25.76 7.60 -15.88
C TYR A 196 24.29 7.68 -16.24
N ASN A 197 23.67 6.53 -16.50
CA ASN A 197 22.23 6.43 -16.76
C ASN A 197 21.56 5.62 -15.67
N TRP A 198 20.34 6.01 -15.33
CA TRP A 198 19.46 5.17 -14.53
C TRP A 198 18.75 4.17 -15.42
N ILE A 199 18.81 2.90 -15.02
CA ILE A 199 18.05 1.82 -15.63
C ILE A 199 17.14 1.15 -14.61
N VAL A 200 16.05 0.55 -15.08
CA VAL A 200 15.21 -0.32 -14.27
C VAL A 200 15.92 -1.68 -14.13
N TYR A 201 16.30 -2.04 -12.92
CA TYR A 201 16.97 -3.32 -12.64
C TYR A 201 15.98 -4.44 -12.33
N LYS A 202 15.04 -4.20 -11.41
CA LYS A 202 13.99 -5.16 -11.02
C LYS A 202 12.71 -4.42 -10.67
N HIS A 203 11.54 -5.02 -10.89
CA HIS A 203 10.28 -4.45 -10.45
C HIS A 203 9.22 -5.52 -10.14
N THR A 204 8.20 -5.12 -9.37
CA THR A 204 6.97 -5.90 -9.14
C THR A 204 5.76 -5.27 -9.81
N LEU A 205 5.98 -4.31 -10.72
CA LEU A 205 4.93 -3.64 -11.49
C LEU A 205 4.17 -4.65 -12.38
N PRO A 206 2.85 -4.52 -12.53
CA PRO A 206 2.06 -5.37 -13.41
C PRO A 206 2.49 -5.25 -14.88
N SER A 207 2.28 -6.33 -15.66
CA SER A 207 2.72 -6.43 -17.06
C SER A 207 2.11 -5.39 -18.00
N TYR A 208 1.01 -4.76 -17.60
CA TYR A 208 0.37 -3.72 -18.39
C TYR A 208 1.03 -2.35 -18.27
N ILE A 209 1.98 -2.18 -17.33
CA ILE A 209 2.77 -0.96 -17.22
C ILE A 209 3.83 -1.01 -18.32
N PRO A 210 3.86 -0.03 -19.26
CA PRO A 210 4.84 -0.01 -20.33
C PRO A 210 6.20 0.49 -19.81
N ILE A 211 6.87 -0.34 -19.01
CA ILE A 211 8.09 0.03 -18.30
C ILE A 211 9.21 0.45 -19.27
N ASP A 212 9.32 -0.21 -20.42
CA ASP A 212 10.30 0.11 -21.45
C ASP A 212 10.09 1.50 -22.03
N GLU A 213 8.83 1.93 -22.20
CA GLU A 213 8.51 3.27 -22.68
C GLU A 213 8.80 4.32 -21.62
N TYR A 214 8.35 4.09 -20.38
CA TYR A 214 8.61 5.01 -19.28
C TYR A 214 10.09 5.12 -18.94
N SER A 215 10.86 4.05 -19.06
CA SER A 215 12.30 4.04 -18.78
C SER A 215 13.09 5.01 -19.66
N LYS A 216 12.58 5.36 -20.85
CA LYS A 216 13.20 6.38 -21.72
C LYS A 216 13.22 7.75 -21.06
N ILE A 217 12.19 8.07 -20.29
CA ILE A 217 12.03 9.33 -19.56
C ILE A 217 13.15 9.52 -18.53
N LEU A 218 13.67 8.43 -17.94
CA LEU A 218 14.72 8.49 -16.92
C LEU A 218 15.96 9.26 -17.38
N ASN A 219 16.27 9.19 -18.68
CA ASN A 219 17.47 9.79 -19.27
C ASN A 219 17.12 10.91 -20.30
N GLU A 220 15.85 11.33 -20.36
CA GLU A 220 15.40 12.47 -21.17
C GLU A 220 15.73 13.79 -20.44
N ASN A 221 16.86 14.41 -20.83
CA ASN A 221 17.35 15.78 -20.50
C ASN A 221 18.44 15.91 -19.41
N ASP A 222 19.65 15.43 -19.73
CA ASP A 222 20.91 16.09 -19.34
C ASP A 222 21.44 17.00 -20.48
N ASN A 223 20.55 17.73 -21.19
CA ASN A 223 20.97 18.74 -22.16
C ASN A 223 21.31 20.06 -21.44
N GLU A 224 22.50 20.10 -20.85
CA GLU A 224 23.43 21.22 -20.57
C GLU A 224 22.97 22.67 -20.25
N ASN A 225 21.68 23.03 -20.13
CA ASN A 225 21.29 24.45 -19.95
C ASN A 225 20.28 24.75 -18.84
N ASP A 226 19.84 23.79 -18.04
CA ASP A 226 18.96 24.08 -16.90
C ASP A 226 19.74 24.01 -15.58
N ASN A 227 20.03 25.19 -15.04
CA ASN A 227 20.59 25.42 -13.72
C ASN A 227 19.72 24.73 -12.64
N GLY A 228 20.09 23.49 -12.26
CA GLY A 228 19.77 22.90 -10.96
C GLY A 228 18.59 21.93 -10.86
N ASN A 229 18.03 21.41 -11.97
CA ASN A 229 16.83 20.55 -11.91
C ASN A 229 17.02 19.11 -12.45
N GLN A 230 18.16 18.49 -12.13
CA GLN A 230 18.53 17.12 -12.51
C GLN A 230 17.53 16.01 -12.09
N ASN A 231 16.59 16.30 -11.17
CA ASN A 231 15.68 15.28 -10.61
C ASN A 231 14.28 15.24 -11.25
N ASN A 232 14.04 16.02 -12.31
CA ASN A 232 12.71 16.08 -12.93
C ASN A 232 12.39 14.79 -13.72
N SER A 233 13.38 14.15 -14.34
CA SER A 233 13.19 12.91 -15.12
C SER A 233 12.77 11.72 -14.26
N LEU A 234 13.44 11.51 -13.12
CA LEU A 234 13.12 10.45 -12.15
C LEU A 234 11.70 10.63 -11.60
N PHE A 235 11.34 11.86 -11.23
CA PHE A 235 10.00 12.15 -10.74
C PHE A 235 8.94 11.88 -11.83
N LYS A 236 9.15 12.35 -13.07
CA LYS A 236 8.24 12.10 -14.20
C LYS A 236 8.10 10.61 -14.52
N PHE A 237 9.17 9.84 -14.43
CA PHE A 237 9.14 8.39 -14.59
C PHE A 237 8.24 7.74 -13.52
N ALA A 238 8.46 8.08 -12.25
CA ALA A 238 7.66 7.55 -11.15
C ALA A 238 6.19 8.01 -11.24
N GLU A 239 5.95 9.26 -11.58
CA GLU A 239 4.61 9.83 -11.78
C GLU A 239 3.86 9.12 -12.90
N SER A 240 4.52 8.82 -14.03
CA SER A 240 3.91 8.10 -15.16
C SER A 240 3.43 6.70 -14.76
N ILE A 241 4.24 5.98 -13.98
CA ILE A 241 3.86 4.67 -13.42
C ILE A 241 2.69 4.82 -12.44
N GLN A 242 2.80 5.72 -11.47
CA GLN A 242 1.78 5.93 -10.46
C GLN A 242 0.44 6.35 -11.08
N LEU A 243 0.46 7.21 -12.11
CA LEU A 243 -0.73 7.66 -12.81
C LEU A 243 -1.46 6.49 -13.46
N THR A 244 -0.74 5.60 -14.15
CA THR A 244 -1.32 4.42 -14.80
C THR A 244 -1.88 3.43 -13.78
N LEU A 245 -1.14 3.18 -12.69
CA LEU A 245 -1.62 2.34 -11.58
C LEU A 245 -2.88 2.92 -10.93
N THR A 246 -2.87 4.22 -10.61
CA THR A 246 -3.97 4.92 -9.94
C THR A 246 -5.22 4.99 -10.81
N LYS A 247 -5.08 5.29 -12.11
CA LYS A 247 -6.20 5.28 -13.06
C LYS A 247 -6.84 3.90 -13.17
N THR A 248 -6.02 2.85 -13.26
CA THR A 248 -6.50 1.47 -13.31
C THR A 248 -7.25 1.10 -12.04
N GLN A 249 -6.66 1.38 -10.87
CA GLN A 249 -7.29 1.13 -9.57
C GLN A 249 -8.61 1.90 -9.40
N TYR A 250 -8.64 3.18 -9.79
CA TYR A 250 -9.84 4.00 -9.73
C TYR A 250 -10.97 3.44 -10.60
N LYS A 251 -10.65 3.00 -11.82
CA LYS A 251 -11.61 2.36 -12.72
C LYS A 251 -12.16 1.09 -12.09
N LEU A 252 -11.31 0.20 -11.59
CA LEU A 252 -11.73 -1.03 -10.91
C LEU A 252 -12.58 -0.75 -9.67
N ASP A 253 -12.23 0.26 -8.86
CA ASP A 253 -13.03 0.67 -7.70
C ASP A 253 -14.43 1.15 -8.10
N LYS A 254 -14.56 1.85 -9.23
CA LYS A 254 -15.87 2.29 -9.76
C LYS A 254 -16.72 1.11 -10.20
N PHE A 255 -16.13 0.13 -10.85
CA PHE A 255 -16.81 -1.09 -11.24
C PHE A 255 -17.22 -1.95 -10.04
N ASN A 256 -16.33 -2.12 -9.05
CA ASN A 256 -16.65 -2.82 -7.81
C ASN A 256 -17.77 -2.16 -7.01
N GLN A 257 -17.94 -0.84 -7.10
CA GLN A 257 -19.08 -0.14 -6.48
C GLN A 257 -20.43 -0.61 -7.04
N LEU A 258 -20.50 -1.12 -8.27
CA LEU A 258 -21.74 -1.66 -8.83
C LEU A 258 -22.22 -2.89 -8.06
N LEU A 259 -21.32 -3.67 -7.46
CA LEU A 259 -21.68 -4.82 -6.62
C LEU A 259 -22.46 -4.43 -5.35
N ARG A 260 -22.44 -3.14 -4.97
CA ARG A 260 -23.23 -2.61 -3.84
C ARG A 260 -24.67 -2.29 -4.21
N PHE A 261 -25.05 -2.44 -5.47
CA PHE A 261 -26.43 -2.22 -5.89
C PHE A 261 -27.31 -3.34 -5.39
N ASN A 262 -28.38 -2.97 -4.71
CA ASN A 262 -29.33 -3.89 -4.12
C ASN A 262 -30.70 -3.71 -4.77
N LYS A 263 -31.40 -4.81 -4.99
CA LYS A 263 -32.75 -4.86 -5.59
C LYS A 263 -33.74 -3.91 -4.90
N ASN A 264 -33.67 -3.76 -3.57
CA ASN A 264 -34.53 -2.83 -2.81
C ASN A 264 -34.38 -1.36 -3.23
N GLN A 265 -33.18 -0.93 -3.67
CA GLN A 265 -32.91 0.44 -4.14
C GLN A 265 -33.67 0.77 -5.43
N PHE A 266 -34.19 -0.24 -6.11
CA PHE A 266 -34.87 -0.14 -7.40
C PHE A 266 -36.34 -0.58 -7.33
N GLY A 267 -36.90 -0.74 -6.12
CA GLY A 267 -38.31 -1.05 -5.92
C GLY A 267 -38.68 -2.53 -6.09
N LEU A 268 -37.72 -3.43 -5.94
CA LEU A 268 -37.94 -4.87 -5.90
C LEU A 268 -38.00 -5.35 -4.43
N ASP A 269 -38.89 -6.30 -4.14
CA ASP A 269 -39.22 -6.73 -2.76
C ASP A 269 -38.14 -7.57 -2.06
N LYS A 270 -37.00 -7.81 -2.70
CA LYS A 270 -35.92 -8.67 -2.19
C LYS A 270 -34.69 -7.85 -1.77
N ASP A 271 -34.16 -8.13 -0.58
CA ASP A 271 -32.88 -7.58 -0.12
C ASP A 271 -31.71 -8.43 -0.65
N GLU A 272 -31.52 -8.39 -1.97
CA GLU A 272 -30.49 -9.14 -2.67
C GLU A 272 -29.66 -8.19 -3.55
N ALA A 273 -28.37 -8.50 -3.71
CA ALA A 273 -27.52 -7.77 -4.66
C ALA A 273 -28.05 -7.96 -6.09
N ILE A 274 -27.97 -6.91 -6.92
CA ILE A 274 -28.35 -6.99 -8.34
C ILE A 274 -27.29 -7.75 -9.15
N PHE A 275 -26.02 -7.58 -8.80
CA PHE A 275 -24.91 -8.27 -9.42
C PHE A 275 -24.31 -9.27 -8.43
N ILE A 276 -24.06 -10.50 -8.88
CA ILE A 276 -23.48 -11.55 -8.03
C ILE A 276 -21.96 -11.39 -7.97
N ASN A 277 -21.34 -11.20 -9.14
CA ASN A 277 -19.91 -11.08 -9.26
C ASN A 277 -19.53 -10.16 -10.43
N LEU A 278 -18.27 -9.73 -10.37
CA LEU A 278 -17.60 -8.95 -11.39
C LEU A 278 -16.32 -9.68 -11.75
N ASP A 279 -16.22 -10.13 -12.99
CA ASP A 279 -15.01 -10.73 -13.54
C ASP A 279 -14.34 -9.67 -14.45
N CYS A 280 -13.05 -9.41 -14.28
CA CYS A 280 -12.31 -8.44 -15.08
C CYS A 280 -10.88 -8.90 -15.36
N ASP A 281 -10.29 -8.38 -16.43
CA ASP A 281 -8.85 -8.52 -16.66
C ASP A 281 -8.03 -7.57 -15.75
N LEU A 282 -6.71 -7.71 -15.78
CA LEU A 282 -5.79 -6.92 -14.94
C LEU A 282 -5.90 -5.40 -15.17
N LEU A 283 -6.28 -4.98 -16.38
CA LEU A 283 -6.39 -3.56 -16.77
C LEU A 283 -7.81 -3.00 -16.59
N GLY A 284 -8.80 -3.86 -16.31
CA GLY A 284 -10.21 -3.55 -16.44
C GLY A 284 -10.59 -3.10 -17.86
N GLN A 285 -9.97 -3.65 -18.91
CA GLN A 285 -10.38 -3.40 -20.29
C GLN A 285 -11.62 -4.20 -20.61
N ARG A 286 -11.64 -5.48 -20.27
CA ARG A 286 -12.82 -6.35 -20.37
C ARG A 286 -13.42 -6.57 -19.00
N ILE A 287 -14.71 -6.29 -18.87
CA ILE A 287 -15.44 -6.42 -17.60
C ILE A 287 -16.74 -7.17 -17.85
N LEU A 288 -17.00 -8.20 -17.06
CA LEU A 288 -18.21 -9.01 -17.09
C LEU A 288 -18.94 -8.89 -15.75
N LEU A 289 -20.14 -8.33 -15.79
CA LEU A 289 -21.04 -8.21 -14.66
C LEU A 289 -22.15 -9.25 -14.78
N ASN A 290 -22.24 -10.20 -13.85
CA ASN A 290 -23.32 -11.18 -13.87
C ASN A 290 -24.45 -10.77 -12.93
N LEU A 291 -25.67 -10.83 -13.44
CA LEU A 291 -26.89 -10.47 -12.71
C LEU A 291 -27.33 -11.59 -11.77
N SER A 292 -27.97 -11.21 -10.66
CA SER A 292 -28.58 -12.15 -9.74
C SER A 292 -29.85 -12.75 -10.32
N HIS A 293 -29.93 -14.08 -10.31
CA HIS A 293 -31.07 -14.81 -10.81
C HIS A 293 -31.95 -15.31 -9.65
N ASN A 294 -33.27 -15.22 -9.82
CA ASN A 294 -34.25 -15.63 -8.80
C ASN A 294 -34.45 -17.15 -8.68
N SER A 295 -33.85 -17.97 -9.56
CA SER A 295 -34.14 -19.41 -9.58
C SER A 295 -33.25 -20.20 -8.61
N LYS A 296 -33.88 -21.02 -7.77
CA LYS A 296 -33.25 -22.01 -6.87
C LYS A 296 -32.50 -23.14 -7.60
N THR A 297 -32.49 -23.15 -8.93
CA THR A 297 -31.77 -24.12 -9.76
C THR A 297 -30.33 -23.64 -9.98
N GLN A 298 -29.36 -24.55 -9.81
CA GLN A 298 -27.97 -24.31 -10.18
C GLN A 298 -27.87 -24.11 -11.70
N ILE A 299 -27.98 -22.86 -12.16
CA ILE A 299 -27.72 -22.49 -13.54
C ILE A 299 -26.20 -22.49 -13.73
N LYS A 300 -25.71 -23.17 -14.77
CA LYS A 300 -24.28 -23.13 -15.13
C LYS A 300 -23.88 -21.68 -15.42
N LYS A 301 -22.67 -21.26 -15.02
CA LYS A 301 -22.13 -19.89 -15.21
C LYS A 301 -22.33 -19.36 -16.65
N THR A 302 -22.32 -20.25 -17.65
CA THR A 302 -22.50 -19.96 -19.08
C THR A 302 -23.91 -19.51 -19.48
N GLN A 303 -24.92 -19.70 -18.63
CA GLN A 303 -26.32 -19.34 -18.90
C GLN A 303 -26.81 -18.16 -18.04
N MET A 304 -25.92 -17.53 -17.27
CA MET A 304 -26.29 -16.38 -16.44
C MET A 304 -26.46 -15.14 -17.31
N MET A 305 -27.49 -14.35 -17.04
CA MET A 305 -27.63 -13.02 -17.63
C MET A 305 -26.49 -12.13 -17.17
N GLY A 306 -25.86 -11.43 -18.10
CA GLY A 306 -24.71 -10.60 -17.77
C GLY A 306 -24.48 -9.48 -18.77
N VAL A 307 -23.75 -8.47 -18.32
CA VAL A 307 -23.35 -7.33 -19.13
C VAL A 307 -21.83 -7.40 -19.29
N GLU A 308 -21.39 -7.54 -20.52
CA GLU A 308 -19.99 -7.49 -20.90
C GLU A 308 -19.66 -6.11 -21.46
N LEU A 309 -18.57 -5.53 -20.97
CA LEU A 309 -18.12 -4.19 -21.29
C LEU A 309 -16.69 -4.26 -21.79
N ILE A 310 -16.42 -3.58 -22.90
CA ILE A 310 -15.06 -3.30 -23.37
C ILE A 310 -14.82 -1.82 -23.16
N CYS A 311 -13.78 -1.52 -22.39
CA CYS A 311 -13.47 -0.21 -21.86
C CYS A 311 -12.05 0.20 -22.26
N SER A 312 -11.89 1.47 -22.61
CA SER A 312 -10.58 2.12 -22.59
C SER A 312 -10.24 2.57 -21.16
N ASN A 313 -9.30 3.50 -21.02
CA ASN A 313 -8.95 4.05 -19.72
C ASN A 313 -10.07 4.92 -19.13
N ASP A 314 -10.79 5.65 -19.98
CA ASP A 314 -11.72 6.70 -19.54
C ASP A 314 -13.17 6.46 -19.99
N LEU A 315 -13.40 5.57 -20.97
CA LEU A 315 -14.69 5.37 -21.61
C LEU A 315 -15.07 3.89 -21.72
N ILE A 316 -16.38 3.63 -21.74
CA ILE A 316 -16.95 2.35 -22.16
C ILE A 316 -17.16 2.41 -23.68
N GLU A 317 -16.46 1.56 -24.43
CA GLU A 317 -16.48 1.58 -25.89
C GLU A 317 -17.56 0.66 -26.45
N VAL A 318 -17.68 -0.54 -25.89
CA VAL A 318 -18.60 -1.58 -26.39
C VAL A 318 -19.34 -2.24 -25.23
N ILE A 319 -20.64 -2.52 -25.43
CA ILE A 319 -21.49 -3.22 -24.48
C ILE A 319 -22.19 -4.38 -25.16
N HIS A 320 -22.07 -5.57 -24.57
CA HIS A 320 -22.80 -6.76 -24.97
C HIS A 320 -23.68 -7.24 -23.81
N PHE A 321 -24.96 -7.47 -24.09
CA PHE A 321 -25.90 -8.07 -23.17
C PHE A 321 -25.95 -9.57 -23.46
N ASN A 322 -25.49 -10.38 -22.52
CA ASN A 322 -25.34 -11.82 -22.68
C ASN A 322 -26.53 -12.55 -22.03
N ASN A 323 -27.06 -13.56 -22.73
CA ASN A 323 -28.13 -14.46 -22.27
C ASN A 323 -29.47 -13.77 -21.92
N PHE A 324 -29.78 -12.65 -22.55
CA PHE A 324 -31.11 -12.02 -22.43
C PHE A 324 -32.10 -12.62 -23.45
N PRO A 325 -33.40 -12.70 -23.14
CA PRO A 325 -34.40 -13.17 -24.10
C PRO A 325 -34.58 -12.16 -25.25
N ASP A 326 -34.10 -12.50 -26.45
CA ASP A 326 -34.01 -11.61 -27.62
C ASP A 326 -35.35 -11.04 -28.11
N ILE A 327 -36.47 -11.73 -27.85
CA ILE A 327 -37.74 -11.46 -28.54
C ILE A 327 -38.55 -10.33 -27.88
N ILE A 328 -38.43 -10.12 -26.56
CA ILE A 328 -39.35 -9.25 -25.81
C ILE A 328 -38.69 -7.91 -25.45
N HIS A 329 -37.36 -7.85 -25.37
CA HIS A 329 -36.65 -6.72 -24.76
C HIS A 329 -35.58 -6.05 -25.64
N SER A 330 -35.52 -6.37 -26.94
CA SER A 330 -34.47 -5.88 -27.85
C SER A 330 -34.35 -4.35 -27.88
N ASN A 331 -35.48 -3.63 -27.92
CA ASN A 331 -35.49 -2.16 -27.89
C ASN A 331 -34.98 -1.60 -26.56
N GLN A 332 -35.35 -2.21 -25.43
CA GLN A 332 -34.92 -1.78 -24.10
C GLN A 332 -33.43 -2.01 -23.90
N LEU A 333 -32.91 -3.14 -24.38
CA LEU A 333 -31.49 -3.44 -24.37
C LEU A 333 -30.70 -2.45 -25.24
N LEU A 334 -31.22 -2.08 -26.42
CA LEU A 334 -30.61 -1.06 -27.27
C LEU A 334 -30.55 0.32 -26.59
N ILE A 335 -31.60 0.71 -25.87
CA ILE A 335 -31.60 1.94 -25.06
C ILE A 335 -30.53 1.85 -23.97
N CYS A 336 -30.42 0.71 -23.28
CA CYS A 336 -29.40 0.50 -22.25
C CYS A 336 -27.98 0.55 -22.83
N GLN A 337 -27.75 -0.04 -24.00
CA GLN A 337 -26.48 0.07 -24.74
C GLN A 337 -26.16 1.54 -25.02
N THR A 338 -27.12 2.30 -25.55
CA THR A 338 -26.93 3.72 -25.90
C THR A 338 -26.60 4.58 -24.68
N ILE A 339 -27.15 4.26 -23.50
CA ILE A 339 -26.86 4.99 -22.25
C ILE A 339 -25.42 4.73 -21.77
N LEU A 340 -24.92 3.51 -21.95
CA LEU A 340 -23.60 3.10 -21.46
C LEU A 340 -22.49 3.36 -22.48
N GLN A 341 -22.78 3.29 -23.77
CA GLN A 341 -21.78 3.43 -24.82
C GLN A 341 -21.23 4.85 -24.85
N ASN A 342 -19.91 4.96 -24.96
CA ASN A 342 -19.15 6.21 -24.86
C ASN A 342 -19.37 6.98 -23.55
N SER A 343 -19.84 6.30 -22.50
CA SER A 343 -19.97 6.92 -21.19
C SER A 343 -18.63 6.96 -20.45
N LYS A 344 -18.39 8.05 -19.72
CA LYS A 344 -17.20 8.21 -18.88
C LYS A 344 -17.29 7.32 -17.65
N ILE A 345 -16.16 6.75 -17.23
CA ILE A 345 -16.06 5.95 -15.99
C ILE A 345 -16.52 6.74 -14.75
N ASN A 346 -16.36 8.06 -14.74
CA ASN A 346 -16.85 8.93 -13.66
C ASN A 346 -18.38 8.88 -13.49
N ASP A 347 -19.11 8.76 -14.60
CA ASP A 347 -20.57 8.72 -14.65
C ASP A 347 -21.14 7.29 -14.56
N LEU A 348 -20.27 6.27 -14.44
CA LEU A 348 -20.61 4.85 -14.45
C LEU A 348 -21.78 4.52 -13.51
N ILE A 349 -21.66 4.90 -12.24
CA ILE A 349 -22.68 4.62 -11.20
C ILE A 349 -24.04 5.23 -11.56
N LYS A 350 -24.03 6.47 -12.07
CA LYS A 350 -25.25 7.20 -12.45
C LYS A 350 -25.92 6.54 -13.65
N ASN A 351 -25.14 6.16 -14.66
CA ASN A 351 -25.67 5.54 -15.86
C ASN A 351 -26.16 4.12 -15.60
N PHE A 352 -25.44 3.32 -14.82
CA PHE A 352 -25.91 1.99 -14.41
C PHE A 352 -27.18 2.05 -13.57
N ARG A 353 -27.36 3.05 -12.69
CA ARG A 353 -28.64 3.25 -12.00
C ARG A 353 -29.79 3.43 -12.97
N LYS A 354 -29.63 4.23 -14.03
CA LYS A 354 -30.67 4.43 -15.06
C LYS A 354 -30.93 3.14 -15.83
N VAL A 355 -29.89 2.42 -16.22
CA VAL A 355 -30.00 1.14 -16.93
C VAL A 355 -30.80 0.14 -16.09
N ILE A 356 -30.47 -0.02 -14.82
CA ILE A 356 -31.18 -0.95 -13.92
C ILE A 356 -32.64 -0.53 -13.74
N GLN A 357 -32.92 0.77 -13.58
CA GLN A 357 -34.30 1.26 -13.51
C GLN A 357 -35.09 0.91 -14.78
N ILE A 358 -34.49 1.00 -15.96
CA ILE A 358 -35.12 0.59 -17.22
C ILE A 358 -35.37 -0.92 -17.21
N LEU A 359 -34.36 -1.72 -16.87
CA LEU A 359 -34.47 -3.18 -16.84
C LEU A 359 -35.57 -3.65 -15.85
N VAL A 360 -35.67 -3.04 -14.67
CA VAL A 360 -36.72 -3.33 -13.69
C VAL A 360 -38.09 -2.86 -14.18
N LYS A 361 -38.21 -1.62 -14.69
CA LYS A 361 -39.48 -1.06 -15.17
C LYS A 361 -40.12 -1.91 -16.27
N TYR A 362 -39.30 -2.47 -17.15
CA TYR A 362 -39.76 -3.33 -18.26
C TYR A 362 -39.72 -4.82 -17.93
N LYS A 363 -39.50 -5.19 -16.66
CA LYS A 363 -39.46 -6.59 -16.18
C LYS A 363 -38.47 -7.47 -16.93
N VAL A 364 -37.35 -6.89 -17.35
CA VAL A 364 -36.21 -7.64 -17.92
C VAL A 364 -35.46 -8.38 -16.81
N ILE A 365 -35.44 -7.80 -15.61
CA ILE A 365 -34.87 -8.39 -14.39
C ILE A 365 -35.89 -8.28 -13.24
N GLU A 366 -35.86 -9.24 -12.32
CA GLU A 366 -36.83 -9.41 -11.21
C GLU A 366 -36.19 -9.53 -9.82
#